data_AF-A0A954GJQ8-F1
#
_entry.id   AF-A0A954GJQ8-F1
#
_cell.length_a   1.000
_cell.length_b   1.000
_cell.length_c   1.000
_cell.angle_alpha   90.00
_cell.angle_beta   90.00
_cell.angle_gamma   90.00
#
_symmetry.space_group_name_H-M   'P 1'
#
loop_
_entity.id
_entity.type
_entity.pdbx_description
1 polymer ?
#
loop_
_entity_poly.entity_id
_entity_poly.type
_entity_poly.pdbx_seq_one_letter_code
_entity_poly.pdbx_strand_id
1 'polypeptide(L)'
;MRFSIFVRWHACILMVFLAIGVSARVCYAEESHGHESEDHAAASNGDDHEHGEADHAAHGDDGHGDGGHDEGEAGHHDAEHDAFHIDTSAPPLMPDARLLIFSLVTFLLYVFLAKRFAWLPLIEGLDAREARVNRALADAEQARIEAEKLLADHRTRMSAVTEEVRGIVAAARSAAEKEKARVIAEADREAAALRDGALAEIDAARQAAMADLDTQVDGQANAAVDHLLRPRF
;
A
#
# COMPACT_ATOMS: atom_id res chain seq x y z
N MET A 1 7.80 -25.03 -4.49
CA MET A 1 8.11 -26.37 -3.95
C MET A 1 7.75 -26.58 -2.46
N ARG A 2 7.88 -25.57 -1.58
CA ARG A 2 7.55 -25.71 -0.13
C ARG A 2 6.06 -25.98 0.21
N PHE A 3 5.13 -25.63 -0.68
CA PHE A 3 3.68 -25.84 -0.46
C PHE A 3 3.23 -27.31 -0.61
N SER A 4 3.90 -28.09 -1.48
CA SER A 4 3.56 -29.51 -1.69
C SER A 4 4.00 -30.38 -0.50
N ILE A 5 5.07 -29.98 0.18
CA ILE A 5 5.55 -30.64 1.39
C ILE A 5 4.56 -30.40 2.55
N PHE A 6 4.03 -29.18 2.67
CA PHE A 6 3.03 -28.85 3.68
C PHE A 6 1.73 -29.67 3.50
N VAL A 7 1.23 -29.81 2.27
CA VAL A 7 0.01 -30.57 1.96
C VAL A 7 0.21 -32.09 2.13
N ARG A 8 1.35 -32.65 1.67
CA ARG A 8 1.68 -34.07 1.90
C ARG A 8 1.90 -34.39 3.38
N TRP A 9 2.40 -33.43 4.15
CA TRP A 9 2.65 -33.58 5.58
C TRP A 9 1.36 -33.50 6.41
N HIS A 10 0.45 -32.57 6.09
CA HIS A 10 -0.87 -32.52 6.70
C HIS A 10 -1.71 -33.77 6.37
N ALA A 11 -1.57 -34.31 5.16
CA ALA A 11 -2.19 -35.58 4.76
C ALA A 11 -1.63 -36.78 5.56
N CYS A 12 -0.30 -36.84 5.79
CA CYS A 12 0.29 -37.89 6.64
C CYS A 12 -0.14 -37.78 8.10
N ILE A 13 -0.22 -36.56 8.65
CA ILE A 13 -0.68 -36.34 10.03
C ILE A 13 -2.15 -36.75 10.19
N LEU A 14 -3.01 -36.36 9.25
CA LEU A 14 -4.41 -36.81 9.22
C LEU A 14 -4.52 -38.33 9.08
N MET A 15 -3.66 -38.98 8.30
CA MET A 15 -3.63 -40.44 8.19
C MET A 15 -3.22 -41.12 9.50
N VAL A 16 -2.25 -40.57 10.23
CA VAL A 16 -1.83 -41.12 11.53
C VAL A 16 -2.94 -40.94 12.58
N PHE A 17 -3.60 -39.78 12.61
CA PHE A 17 -4.75 -39.56 13.50
C PHE A 17 -5.96 -40.44 13.13
N LEU A 18 -6.23 -40.65 11.83
CA LEU A 18 -7.28 -41.55 11.35
C LEU A 18 -6.96 -43.00 11.73
N ALA A 19 -5.70 -43.44 11.60
CA ALA A 19 -5.28 -44.79 11.96
C ALA A 19 -5.39 -45.03 13.48
N ILE A 20 -4.98 -44.06 14.31
CA ILE A 20 -5.12 -44.16 15.77
C ILE A 20 -6.60 -44.12 16.18
N GLY A 21 -7.42 -43.30 15.53
CA GLY A 21 -8.87 -43.23 15.76
C GLY A 21 -9.63 -44.51 15.35
N VAL A 22 -9.20 -45.20 14.29
CA VAL A 22 -9.76 -46.49 13.87
C VAL A 22 -9.41 -47.60 14.86
N SER A 23 -8.17 -47.63 15.37
CA SER A 23 -7.78 -48.61 16.41
C SER A 23 -8.56 -48.44 17.71
N ALA A 24 -8.84 -47.20 18.13
CA ALA A 24 -9.69 -46.93 19.29
C ALA A 24 -11.13 -47.44 19.10
N ARG A 25 -11.66 -47.37 17.87
CA ARG A 25 -13.00 -47.87 17.53
C ARG A 25 -13.06 -49.40 17.45
N VAL A 26 -11.96 -50.05 17.03
CA VAL A 26 -11.83 -51.51 17.01
C VAL A 26 -11.69 -52.07 18.43
N CYS A 27 -10.93 -51.41 19.31
CA CYS A 27 -10.82 -51.84 20.71
C CYS A 27 -12.11 -51.63 21.52
N TYR A 28 -13.01 -50.73 21.13
CA TYR A 28 -14.29 -50.53 21.83
C TYR A 28 -15.37 -51.54 21.43
N ALA A 29 -15.18 -52.30 20.34
CA ALA A 29 -16.19 -53.20 19.80
C ALA A 29 -16.10 -54.66 20.33
N GLU A 30 -15.04 -55.02 21.07
CA GLU A 30 -14.74 -56.41 21.45
C GLU A 30 -15.02 -56.73 22.94
N GLU A 31 -15.84 -55.93 23.62
CA GLU A 31 -16.16 -56.10 25.06
C GLU A 31 -17.67 -56.29 25.34
N SER A 32 -18.50 -56.63 24.34
CA SER A 32 -19.95 -56.79 24.52
C SER A 32 -20.48 -58.24 24.51
N HIS A 33 -19.65 -59.27 24.59
CA HIS A 33 -20.13 -60.66 24.63
C HIS A 33 -19.30 -61.57 25.55
N GLY A 34 -19.81 -61.79 26.76
CA GLY A 34 -19.62 -63.05 27.49
C GLY A 34 -19.31 -62.94 28.97
N HIS A 35 -20.34 -62.85 29.82
CA HIS A 35 -20.53 -63.80 30.93
C HIS A 35 -21.91 -63.62 31.56
N GLU A 36 -22.76 -64.64 31.41
CA GLU A 36 -24.05 -64.80 32.06
C GLU A 36 -23.94 -66.07 32.94
N SER A 37 -24.48 -66.01 34.18
CA SER A 37 -24.71 -67.11 35.15
C SER A 37 -23.45 -67.75 35.78
N GLU A 38 -23.31 -68.15 37.05
CA GLU A 38 -24.18 -68.64 38.15
C GLU A 38 -23.42 -68.37 39.50
N ASP A 39 -24.05 -67.86 40.56
CA ASP A 39 -24.48 -68.57 41.78
C ASP A 39 -23.66 -68.15 43.03
N HIS A 40 -24.34 -67.74 44.10
CA HIS A 40 -24.24 -68.36 45.42
C HIS A 40 -25.24 -67.73 46.40
N ALA A 41 -26.19 -68.56 46.81
CA ALA A 41 -27.18 -68.34 47.83
C ALA A 41 -26.58 -68.18 49.24
N ALA A 42 -27.19 -67.31 50.05
CA ALA A 42 -27.23 -67.46 51.51
C ALA A 42 -28.54 -66.86 52.03
N ALA A 43 -29.48 -67.75 52.32
CA ALA A 43 -30.72 -67.44 53.03
C ALA A 43 -30.49 -67.53 54.54
N SER A 44 -31.10 -66.62 55.32
CA SER A 44 -31.80 -66.95 56.57
C SER A 44 -32.58 -65.73 57.06
N ASN A 45 -33.90 -65.90 57.14
CA ASN A 45 -34.92 -64.99 57.68
C ASN A 45 -34.76 -64.70 59.17
N GLY A 46 -35.48 -63.66 59.62
CA GLY A 46 -36.05 -63.61 60.98
C GLY A 46 -36.25 -62.19 61.47
N ASP A 47 -37.50 -61.73 61.43
CA ASP A 47 -38.05 -60.59 62.19
C ASP A 47 -37.70 -60.67 63.67
N ASP A 48 -37.74 -59.53 64.38
CA ASP A 48 -38.44 -59.37 65.68
C ASP A 48 -38.46 -57.88 66.09
N HIS A 49 -39.64 -57.43 66.52
CA HIS A 49 -39.98 -56.10 67.05
C HIS A 49 -39.42 -55.83 68.46
N GLU A 50 -39.26 -54.55 68.86
CA GLU A 50 -39.96 -53.93 70.02
C GLU A 50 -39.40 -52.55 70.49
N HIS A 51 -40.35 -51.63 70.77
CA HIS A 51 -40.47 -50.55 71.80
C HIS A 51 -39.39 -49.46 71.96
N GLY A 52 -39.72 -48.17 71.80
CA GLY A 52 -40.38 -47.26 72.78
C GLY A 52 -39.35 -46.17 73.15
N GLU A 53 -39.59 -44.89 73.44
CA GLU A 53 -40.72 -44.10 73.95
C GLU A 53 -40.28 -42.60 73.89
N ALA A 54 -41.23 -41.69 73.57
CA ALA A 54 -41.43 -40.25 73.93
C ALA A 54 -40.25 -39.23 73.89
N ASP A 55 -40.42 -37.94 73.51
CA ASP A 55 -41.30 -36.92 74.10
C ASP A 55 -41.72 -35.78 73.13
N HIS A 56 -43.03 -35.47 73.09
CA HIS A 56 -43.73 -34.17 73.34
C HIS A 56 -43.07 -32.81 72.92
N ALA A 57 -43.74 -31.74 72.45
CA ALA A 57 -45.15 -31.33 72.36
C ALA A 57 -45.30 -29.96 71.63
N ALA A 58 -46.57 -29.61 71.34
CA ALA A 58 -47.21 -28.29 71.08
C ALA A 58 -47.56 -28.00 69.60
N HIS A 59 -48.78 -28.28 69.09
CA HIS A 59 -50.16 -27.82 69.35
C HIS A 59 -50.50 -26.36 68.96
N GLY A 60 -51.52 -26.23 68.10
CA GLY A 60 -52.32 -25.05 67.85
C GLY A 60 -53.24 -25.21 66.64
N ASP A 61 -54.39 -25.87 66.81
CA ASP A 61 -55.53 -25.93 65.88
C ASP A 61 -56.74 -25.25 66.53
N ASP A 62 -57.51 -24.49 65.74
CA ASP A 62 -58.86 -24.04 66.10
C ASP A 62 -59.83 -24.27 64.91
N GLY A 63 -60.51 -25.43 64.87
CA GLY A 63 -61.97 -25.48 65.07
C GLY A 63 -62.97 -25.55 63.89
N HIS A 64 -63.89 -26.54 64.04
CA HIS A 64 -65.24 -26.79 63.44
C HIS A 64 -65.27 -27.73 62.22
N GLY A 65 -65.82 -28.96 62.24
CA GLY A 65 -67.04 -29.56 62.84
C GLY A 65 -68.01 -29.88 61.68
N ASP A 66 -68.67 -31.02 61.47
CA ASP A 66 -69.01 -32.28 62.16
C ASP A 66 -69.52 -33.28 61.07
N GLY A 67 -69.35 -34.59 61.28
CA GLY A 67 -70.34 -35.59 60.83
C GLY A 67 -69.99 -36.59 59.71
N GLY A 68 -69.48 -37.77 60.09
CA GLY A 68 -70.09 -39.04 59.62
C GLY A 68 -69.34 -39.99 58.66
N HIS A 69 -68.50 -40.86 59.25
CA HIS A 69 -68.42 -42.32 59.05
C HIS A 69 -67.68 -43.00 57.87
N ASP A 70 -66.82 -43.92 58.33
CA ASP A 70 -66.48 -45.27 57.86
C ASP A 70 -65.38 -45.51 56.79
N GLU A 71 -64.21 -45.85 57.36
CA GLU A 71 -63.29 -46.95 57.09
C GLU A 71 -62.76 -47.18 55.66
N GLY A 72 -61.44 -47.00 55.50
CA GLY A 72 -60.69 -47.58 54.39
C GLY A 72 -59.35 -46.91 54.10
N GLU A 73 -58.30 -47.49 54.67
CA GLU A 73 -56.90 -47.52 54.19
C GLU A 73 -56.21 -46.24 53.68
N ALA A 74 -55.17 -45.86 54.43
CA ALA A 74 -54.15 -44.90 54.04
C ALA A 74 -53.20 -45.48 52.98
N GLY A 75 -53.04 -44.74 51.88
CA GLY A 75 -51.94 -44.89 50.92
C GLY A 75 -51.47 -43.51 50.49
N HIS A 76 -50.44 -43.01 51.18
CA HIS A 76 -49.73 -41.78 50.85
C HIS A 76 -49.02 -41.95 49.49
N HIS A 77 -49.45 -41.19 48.47
CA HIS A 77 -48.69 -40.96 47.24
C HIS A 77 -48.03 -39.58 47.36
N ASP A 78 -46.81 -39.57 47.88
CA ASP A 78 -45.98 -38.36 47.88
C ASP A 78 -45.17 -38.34 46.58
N ALA A 79 -45.35 -37.26 45.82
CA ALA A 79 -44.75 -37.01 44.52
C ALA A 79 -43.22 -36.96 44.60
N GLU A 80 -42.55 -37.79 43.79
CA GLU A 80 -41.10 -37.76 43.57
C GLU A 80 -40.67 -36.42 42.95
N HIS A 81 -39.77 -35.76 43.67
CA HIS A 81 -38.91 -34.71 43.16
C HIS A 81 -37.87 -35.34 42.21
N ASP A 82 -37.96 -35.08 40.91
CA ASP A 82 -36.91 -35.39 39.93
C ASP A 82 -35.67 -34.51 40.21
N ALA A 83 -34.86 -34.93 41.17
CA ALA A 83 -33.54 -34.37 41.40
C ALA A 83 -32.58 -34.98 40.37
N PHE A 84 -31.91 -34.13 39.59
CA PHE A 84 -30.83 -34.51 38.67
C PHE A 84 -29.75 -35.29 39.43
N HIS A 85 -29.81 -36.62 39.33
CA HIS A 85 -28.80 -37.52 39.85
C HIS A 85 -27.58 -37.44 38.92
N ILE A 86 -26.53 -36.74 39.34
CA ILE A 86 -25.19 -37.01 38.80
C ILE A 86 -24.82 -38.40 39.29
N ASP A 87 -25.00 -39.40 38.43
CA ASP A 87 -24.52 -40.74 38.71
C ASP A 87 -23.00 -40.70 38.84
N THR A 88 -22.53 -40.70 40.08
CA THR A 88 -21.12 -40.64 40.46
C THR A 88 -20.52 -42.04 40.59
N SER A 89 -21.17 -43.06 40.01
CA SER A 89 -20.65 -44.43 39.96
C SER A 89 -19.61 -44.64 38.84
N ALA A 90 -19.30 -43.61 38.05
CA ALA A 90 -18.16 -43.66 37.14
C ALA A 90 -16.85 -43.79 37.95
N PRO A 91 -15.96 -44.76 37.61
CA PRO A 91 -14.75 -45.00 38.38
C PRO A 91 -13.86 -43.75 38.46
N PRO A 92 -13.09 -43.58 39.55
CA PRO A 92 -12.32 -42.37 39.80
C PRO A 92 -11.38 -42.08 38.64
N LEU A 93 -11.33 -40.80 38.23
CA LEU A 93 -10.44 -40.25 37.20
C LEU A 93 -8.97 -40.32 37.65
N MET A 94 -8.46 -41.53 37.84
CA MET A 94 -7.03 -41.79 37.92
C MET A 94 -6.56 -41.79 36.47
N PRO A 95 -5.73 -40.81 36.05
CA PRO A 95 -5.26 -40.80 34.68
C PRO A 95 -4.49 -42.10 34.46
N ASP A 96 -4.98 -42.94 33.54
CA ASP A 96 -4.30 -44.16 33.20
C ASP A 96 -2.86 -43.82 32.84
N ALA A 97 -1.89 -44.42 33.56
CA ALA A 97 -0.48 -44.15 33.32
C ALA A 97 -0.10 -44.34 31.84
N ARG A 98 -0.81 -45.23 31.15
CA ARG A 98 -0.73 -45.48 29.70
C ARG A 98 -1.12 -44.26 28.87
N LEU A 99 -2.22 -43.57 29.20
CA LEU A 99 -2.67 -42.36 28.51
C LEU A 99 -1.70 -41.19 28.72
N LEU A 100 -1.16 -41.04 29.93
CA LEU A 100 -0.18 -39.99 30.23
C LEU A 100 1.13 -40.20 29.46
N ILE A 101 1.64 -41.44 29.41
CA ILE A 101 2.86 -41.77 28.64
C ILE A 101 2.61 -41.51 27.15
N PHE A 102 1.47 -41.93 26.61
CA PHE A 102 1.13 -41.69 25.20
C PHE A 102 0.96 -40.20 24.85
N SER A 103 0.29 -39.44 25.72
CA SER A 103 0.15 -37.98 25.59
C SER A 103 1.51 -37.28 25.61
N LEU A 104 2.39 -37.67 26.53
CA LEU A 104 3.74 -37.14 26.63
C LEU A 104 4.58 -37.47 25.38
N VAL A 105 4.52 -38.70 24.89
CA VAL A 105 5.21 -39.10 23.65
C VAL A 105 4.71 -38.31 22.45
N THR A 106 3.39 -38.13 22.32
CA THR A 106 2.78 -37.36 21.22
C THR A 106 3.12 -35.87 21.32
N PHE A 107 3.11 -35.31 22.53
CA PHE A 107 3.51 -33.93 22.78
C PHE A 107 5.00 -33.70 22.44
N LEU A 108 5.88 -34.59 22.88
CA LEU A 108 7.30 -34.53 22.56
C LEU A 108 7.57 -34.69 21.07
N LEU A 109 6.84 -35.59 20.39
CA LEU A 109 6.91 -35.74 18.94
C LEU A 109 6.49 -34.45 18.23
N TYR A 110 5.40 -33.81 18.67
CA TYR A 110 4.95 -32.53 18.13
C TYR A 110 5.98 -31.42 18.35
N VAL A 111 6.54 -31.29 19.57
CA VAL A 111 7.57 -30.28 19.88
C VAL A 111 8.83 -30.50 19.04
N PHE A 112 9.24 -31.75 18.83
CA PHE A 112 10.39 -32.07 17.98
C PHE A 112 10.17 -31.63 16.53
N LEU A 113 8.97 -31.90 16.01
CA LEU A 113 8.55 -31.46 14.68
C LEU A 113 8.51 -29.92 14.60
N ALA A 114 7.82 -29.26 15.53
CA ALA A 114 7.71 -27.81 15.58
C ALA A 114 9.08 -27.11 15.72
N LYS A 115 10.00 -27.67 16.53
CA LYS A 115 11.36 -27.14 16.68
C LYS A 115 12.08 -27.08 15.33
N ARG A 116 12.00 -28.13 14.52
CA ARG A 116 12.69 -28.16 13.23
C ARG A 116 12.00 -27.33 12.15
N PHE A 117 10.67 -27.23 12.21
CA PHE A 117 9.86 -26.58 11.17
C PHE A 117 9.56 -25.10 11.41
N ALA A 118 9.34 -24.65 12.66
CA ALA A 118 8.94 -23.27 12.96
C ALA A 118 10.12 -22.32 13.18
N TRP A 119 11.21 -22.80 13.79
CA TRP A 119 12.33 -21.93 14.19
C TRP A 119 13.14 -21.40 13.01
N LEU A 120 13.41 -22.26 12.03
CA LEU A 120 14.22 -21.89 10.87
C LEU A 120 13.57 -20.79 9.98
N PRO A 121 12.29 -20.91 9.54
CA PRO A 121 11.66 -19.87 8.74
C PRO A 121 11.35 -18.59 9.53
N LEU A 122 11.21 -18.66 10.86
CA LEU A 122 10.95 -17.50 11.70
C LEU A 122 12.17 -16.57 11.77
N ILE A 123 13.36 -17.14 12.00
CA ILE A 123 14.61 -16.39 12.02
C ILE A 123 14.91 -15.82 10.63
N GLU A 124 14.78 -16.64 9.57
CA GLU A 124 14.98 -16.20 8.18
C GLU A 124 14.02 -15.05 7.80
N GLY A 125 12.77 -15.09 8.28
CA GLY A 125 11.79 -14.03 8.06
C GLY A 125 12.11 -12.73 8.80
N LEU A 126 12.73 -12.83 9.98
CA LEU A 126 13.13 -11.68 10.79
C LEU A 126 14.38 -11.00 10.21
N ASP A 127 15.40 -11.79 9.87
CA ASP A 127 16.61 -11.32 9.18
C ASP A 127 16.25 -10.66 7.84
N ALA A 128 15.33 -11.27 7.09
CA ALA A 128 14.85 -10.69 5.84
C ALA A 128 14.11 -9.36 6.06
N ARG A 129 13.38 -9.19 7.17
CA ARG A 129 12.71 -7.91 7.50
C ARG A 129 13.75 -6.84 7.83
N GLU A 130 14.71 -7.16 8.69
CA GLU A 130 15.78 -6.26 9.07
C GLU A 130 16.62 -5.83 7.85
N ALA A 131 17.03 -6.80 7.02
CA ALA A 131 17.78 -6.52 5.81
C ALA A 131 17.01 -5.64 4.81
N ARG A 132 15.69 -5.80 4.70
CA ARG A 132 14.86 -4.93 3.85
C ARG A 132 14.79 -3.51 4.39
N VAL A 133 14.62 -3.32 5.70
CA VAL A 133 14.58 -2.00 6.32
C VAL A 133 15.93 -1.29 6.16
N ASN A 134 17.03 -2.00 6.45
CA ASN A 134 18.37 -1.44 6.30
C ASN A 134 18.68 -1.05 4.86
N ARG A 135 18.28 -1.89 3.88
CA ARG A 135 18.40 -1.54 2.46
C ARG A 135 17.55 -0.34 2.09
N ALA A 136 16.29 -0.29 2.51
CA ALA A 136 15.41 0.84 2.24
C ALA A 136 15.95 2.15 2.83
N LEU A 137 16.54 2.11 4.02
CA LEU A 137 17.21 3.28 4.63
C LEU A 137 18.46 3.68 3.85
N ALA A 138 19.31 2.72 3.47
CA ALA A 138 20.51 2.99 2.68
C ALA A 138 20.16 3.57 1.30
N ASP A 139 19.16 3.01 0.63
CA ASP A 139 18.68 3.48 -0.67
C ASP A 139 18.05 4.88 -0.54
N ALA A 140 17.31 5.16 0.54
CA ALA A 140 16.76 6.49 0.80
C ALA A 140 17.84 7.53 1.07
N GLU A 141 18.87 7.19 1.85
CA GLU A 141 20.01 8.09 2.10
C GLU A 141 20.79 8.35 0.81
N GLN A 142 21.06 7.30 0.03
CA GLN A 142 21.74 7.43 -1.27
C GLN A 142 20.93 8.29 -2.24
N ALA A 143 19.60 8.08 -2.32
CA ALA A 143 18.72 8.90 -3.14
C ALA A 143 18.71 10.37 -2.67
N ARG A 144 18.76 10.63 -1.35
CA ARG A 144 18.88 12.00 -0.82
C ARG A 144 20.19 12.65 -1.26
N ILE A 145 21.32 11.95 -1.09
CA ILE A 145 22.65 12.44 -1.49
C ILE A 145 22.71 12.71 -2.99
N GLU A 146 22.18 11.81 -3.82
CA GLU A 146 22.13 11.98 -5.27
C GLU A 146 21.23 13.15 -5.68
N ALA A 147 20.07 13.32 -5.04
CA ALA A 147 19.19 14.45 -5.27
C ALA A 147 19.84 15.79 -4.89
N GLU A 148 20.51 15.85 -3.73
CA GLU A 148 21.27 17.02 -3.28
C GLU A 148 22.40 17.37 -4.26
N LYS A 149 23.16 16.36 -4.70
CA LYS A 149 24.21 16.53 -5.71
C LYS A 149 23.64 17.04 -7.04
N LEU A 150 22.54 16.45 -7.52
CA LEU A 150 21.89 16.87 -8.75
C LEU A 150 21.35 18.31 -8.66
N LEU A 151 20.78 18.69 -7.51
CA LEU A 151 20.34 20.06 -7.24
C LEU A 151 21.52 21.05 -7.22
N ALA A 152 22.63 20.68 -6.61
CA ALA A 152 23.85 21.49 -6.59
C ALA A 152 24.43 21.68 -8.01
N ASP A 153 24.52 20.60 -8.79
CA ASP A 153 24.95 20.65 -10.18
C ASP A 153 23.99 21.48 -11.04
N HIS A 154 22.68 21.32 -10.84
CA HIS A 154 21.68 22.09 -11.58
C HIS A 154 21.78 23.59 -11.26
N ARG A 155 21.91 23.97 -9.98
CA ARG A 155 22.11 25.37 -9.58
C ARG A 155 23.38 25.97 -10.19
N THR A 156 24.48 25.22 -10.18
CA THR A 156 25.74 25.64 -10.79
C THR A 156 25.56 25.85 -12.30
N ARG A 157 24.93 24.90 -13.00
CA ARG A 157 24.64 25.03 -14.45
C ARG A 157 23.71 26.21 -14.75
N MET A 158 22.68 26.44 -13.95
CA MET A 158 21.79 27.59 -14.11
C MET A 158 22.50 28.93 -13.93
N SER A 159 23.43 29.01 -12.96
CA SER A 159 24.26 30.21 -12.80
C SER A 159 25.18 30.45 -14.00
N ALA A 160 25.81 29.38 -14.52
CA ALA A 160 26.67 29.47 -15.70
C ALA A 160 25.88 29.89 -16.95
N VAL A 161 24.71 29.29 -17.19
CA VAL A 161 23.83 29.66 -18.30
C VAL A 161 23.37 31.11 -18.18
N THR A 162 23.04 31.57 -16.97
CA THR A 162 22.63 32.97 -16.75
C THR A 162 23.75 33.93 -17.10
N GLU A 163 24.99 33.60 -16.75
CA GLU A 163 26.15 34.44 -17.07
C GLU A 163 26.47 34.40 -18.58
N GLU A 164 26.38 33.24 -19.22
CA GLU A 164 26.52 33.11 -20.66
C GLU A 164 25.46 33.91 -21.42
N VAL A 165 24.20 33.84 -21.00
CA VAL A 165 23.10 34.64 -21.59
C VAL A 165 23.36 36.13 -21.42
N ARG A 166 23.83 36.59 -20.26
CA ARG A 166 24.23 38.00 -20.07
C ARG A 166 25.35 38.40 -21.03
N GLY A 167 26.35 37.52 -21.20
CA GLY A 167 27.42 37.72 -22.17
C GLY A 167 26.92 37.82 -23.61
N ILE A 168 26.05 36.92 -24.03
CA ILE A 168 25.43 36.92 -25.37
C ILE A 168 24.61 38.20 -25.58
N VAL A 169 23.78 38.60 -24.61
CA VAL A 169 22.97 39.82 -24.71
C VAL A 169 23.85 41.07 -24.79
N ALA A 170 24.93 41.13 -24.00
CA ALA A 170 25.88 42.24 -24.06
C ALA A 170 26.61 42.30 -25.42
N ALA A 171 27.07 41.16 -25.92
CA ALA A 171 27.71 41.06 -27.24
C ALA A 171 26.75 41.44 -28.37
N ALA A 172 25.50 40.95 -28.32
CA ALA A 172 24.47 41.28 -29.29
C ALA A 172 24.13 42.77 -29.29
N ARG A 173 24.02 43.41 -28.11
CA ARG A 173 23.85 44.86 -28.00
C ARG A 173 25.03 45.62 -28.60
N SER A 174 26.25 45.23 -28.28
CA SER A 174 27.45 45.88 -28.84
C SER A 174 27.52 45.73 -30.36
N ALA A 175 27.20 44.54 -30.89
CA ALA A 175 27.14 44.29 -32.32
C ALA A 175 26.05 45.13 -32.99
N ALA A 176 24.86 45.23 -32.39
CA ALA A 176 23.76 46.04 -32.90
C ALA A 176 24.11 47.54 -32.93
N GLU A 177 24.75 48.08 -31.89
CA GLU A 177 25.18 49.48 -31.89
C GLU A 177 26.26 49.76 -32.94
N LYS A 178 27.23 48.84 -33.11
CA LYS A 178 28.24 48.94 -34.17
C LYS A 178 27.61 48.89 -35.57
N GLU A 179 26.65 47.98 -35.76
CA GLU A 179 25.93 47.83 -37.02
C GLU A 179 25.12 49.09 -37.33
N LYS A 180 24.38 49.61 -36.35
CA LYS A 180 23.64 50.86 -36.46
C LYS A 180 24.55 52.02 -36.84
N ALA A 181 25.69 52.17 -36.17
CA ALA A 181 26.66 53.21 -36.49
C ALA A 181 27.21 53.06 -37.93
N ARG A 182 27.47 51.82 -38.38
CA ARG A 182 27.92 51.54 -39.75
C ARG A 182 26.85 51.91 -40.77
N VAL A 183 25.59 51.51 -40.55
CA VAL A 183 24.47 51.80 -41.44
C VAL A 183 24.24 53.30 -41.55
N ILE A 184 24.27 54.03 -40.43
CA ILE A 184 24.13 55.50 -40.44
C ILE A 184 25.30 56.14 -41.21
N ALA A 185 26.54 55.71 -40.95
CA ALA A 185 27.71 56.25 -41.64
C ALA A 185 27.75 55.92 -43.14
N GLU A 186 27.16 54.80 -43.56
CA GLU A 186 26.98 54.48 -44.98
C GLU A 186 25.88 55.36 -45.59
N ALA A 187 24.72 55.45 -44.93
CA ALA A 187 23.61 56.29 -45.40
C ALA A 187 24.00 57.76 -45.53
N ASP A 188 24.78 58.31 -44.59
CA ASP A 188 25.28 59.68 -44.66
C ASP A 188 26.26 59.86 -45.83
N ARG A 189 27.11 58.86 -46.11
CA ARG A 189 28.03 58.87 -47.27
C ARG A 189 27.28 58.79 -48.58
N GLU A 190 26.29 57.90 -48.69
CA GLU A 190 25.44 57.79 -49.88
C GLU A 190 24.63 59.07 -50.10
N ALA A 191 24.07 59.66 -49.03
CA ALA A 191 23.34 60.92 -49.10
C ALA A 191 24.24 62.09 -49.52
N ALA A 192 25.48 62.16 -49.03
CA ALA A 192 26.46 63.15 -49.46
C ALA A 192 26.82 62.96 -50.94
N ALA A 193 27.13 61.73 -51.37
CA ALA A 193 27.45 61.43 -52.76
C ALA A 193 26.28 61.77 -53.71
N LEU A 194 25.04 61.49 -53.30
CA LEU A 194 23.85 61.85 -54.07
C LEU A 194 23.66 63.37 -54.17
N ARG A 195 23.90 64.10 -53.07
CA ARG A 195 23.83 65.58 -53.07
C ARG A 195 24.89 66.18 -53.99
N ASP A 196 26.13 65.71 -53.90
CA ASP A 196 27.23 66.18 -54.72
C ASP A 196 26.98 65.88 -56.20
N GLY A 197 26.46 64.68 -56.52
CA GLY A 197 26.04 64.32 -57.86
C GLY A 197 24.92 65.22 -58.40
N ALA A 198 23.88 65.48 -57.59
CA ALA A 198 22.78 66.36 -57.97
C ALA A 198 23.24 67.81 -58.20
N LEU A 199 24.15 68.32 -57.37
CA LEU A 199 24.75 69.65 -57.56
C LEU A 199 25.56 69.73 -58.85
N ALA A 200 26.37 68.70 -59.15
CA ALA A 200 27.12 68.62 -60.39
C ALA A 200 26.21 68.55 -61.63
N GLU A 201 25.09 67.81 -61.55
CA GLU A 201 24.09 67.75 -62.61
C GLU A 201 23.40 69.10 -62.83
N ILE A 202 23.04 69.81 -61.76
CA ILE A 202 22.46 71.16 -61.83
C ILE A 202 23.44 72.14 -62.47
N ASP A 203 24.72 72.10 -62.09
CA ASP A 203 25.73 72.99 -62.66
C ASP A 203 25.98 72.68 -64.14
N ALA A 204 26.01 71.40 -64.53
CA ALA A 204 26.10 70.99 -65.92
C ALA A 204 24.88 71.44 -66.74
N ALA A 205 23.67 71.26 -66.21
CA ALA A 205 22.43 71.70 -66.84
C ALA A 205 22.38 73.24 -66.97
N ARG A 206 22.86 73.97 -65.96
CA ARG A 206 22.97 75.43 -66.00
C ARG A 206 23.93 75.89 -67.09
N GLN A 207 25.10 75.28 -67.19
CA GLN A 207 26.08 75.60 -68.25
C GLN A 207 25.52 75.31 -69.64
N ALA A 208 24.85 74.17 -69.82
CA ALA A 208 24.17 73.83 -71.07
C ALA A 208 23.09 74.87 -71.42
N ALA A 209 22.24 75.26 -70.46
CA ALA A 209 21.22 76.27 -70.68
C ALA A 209 21.80 77.66 -71.02
N MET A 210 22.92 78.04 -70.41
CA MET A 210 23.62 79.30 -70.75
C MET A 210 24.20 79.25 -72.17
N ALA A 211 24.81 78.13 -72.57
CA ALA A 211 25.32 77.94 -73.93
C ALA A 211 24.19 77.96 -74.99
N ASP A 212 23.03 77.37 -74.68
CA ASP A 212 21.85 77.41 -75.54
C ASP A 212 21.29 78.85 -75.69
N LEU A 213 21.32 79.64 -74.61
CA LEU A 213 20.91 81.05 -74.65
C LEU A 213 21.88 81.89 -75.49
N ASP A 214 23.20 81.72 -75.31
CA ASP A 214 24.20 82.43 -76.11
C ASP A 214 24.04 82.11 -77.60
N THR A 215 23.83 80.83 -77.94
CA THR A 215 23.58 80.40 -79.32
C THR A 215 22.29 81.02 -79.90
N GLN A 216 21.23 81.14 -79.10
CA GLN A 216 19.99 81.81 -79.52
C GLN A 216 20.17 83.31 -79.73
N VAL A 217 20.91 83.99 -78.85
CA VAL A 217 21.19 85.42 -78.97
C VAL A 217 22.05 85.71 -80.20
N ASP A 218 23.08 84.91 -80.46
CA ASP A 218 23.92 85.02 -81.66
C ASP A 218 23.10 84.81 -82.94
N GLY A 219 22.18 83.83 -82.93
CA GLY A 219 21.25 83.59 -84.02
C GLY A 219 20.32 84.79 -84.28
N GLN A 220 19.76 85.38 -83.23
CA GLN A 220 18.91 86.58 -83.33
C GLN A 220 19.69 87.81 -83.77
N ALA A 221 20.91 88.00 -83.29
CA ALA A 221 21.78 89.11 -83.67
C ALA A 221 22.15 89.04 -85.17
N ASN A 222 22.53 87.86 -85.67
CA ASN A 222 22.80 87.67 -87.10
C ASN A 222 21.56 87.91 -87.96
N ALA A 223 20.39 87.44 -87.53
CA ALA A 223 19.13 87.67 -88.26
C ALA A 223 18.76 89.16 -88.31
N ALA A 224 19.00 89.91 -87.23
CA ALA A 224 18.76 91.35 -87.21
C ALA A 224 19.73 92.12 -88.14
N VAL A 225 21.00 91.71 -88.18
CA VAL A 225 22.00 92.28 -89.10
C VAL A 225 21.64 92.00 -90.55
N ASP A 226 21.22 90.78 -90.89
CA ASP A 226 20.76 90.42 -92.24
C ASP A 226 19.57 91.28 -92.67
N HIS A 227 18.63 91.54 -91.76
CA HIS A 227 17.50 92.43 -92.04
C HIS A 227 17.92 93.88 -92.33
N LEU A 228 18.95 94.39 -91.65
CA LEU A 228 19.49 95.75 -91.87
C LEU A 228 20.31 95.87 -93.15
N LEU A 229 21.01 94.81 -93.56
CA LEU A 229 21.82 94.78 -94.78
C LEU A 229 21.00 94.50 -96.04
N ARG A 230 19.71 94.17 -95.90
CA ARG A 230 18.84 93.88 -97.04
C ARG A 230 18.54 95.17 -97.82
N PRO A 231 19.07 95.35 -99.04
CA PRO A 231 18.87 96.59 -99.79
C PRO A 231 17.40 96.75 -100.15
N ARG A 232 16.81 97.89 -99.74
CA ARG A 232 15.45 98.30 -100.14
C ARG A 232 15.48 98.76 -101.60
N PHE A 233 15.27 97.83 -102.51
CA PHE A 233 14.88 98.11 -103.88
C PHE A 233 13.43 97.68 -104.09
#